data_AF-A0A813CAS1-F1
#
_entry.id   AF-A0A813CAS1-F1
#
_cell.length_a   1.000
_cell.length_b   1.000
_cell.length_c   1.000
_cell.angle_alpha   90.00
_cell.angle_beta   90.00
_cell.angle_gamma   90.00
#
_symmetry.space_group_name_H-M   'P 1'
#
loop_
_entity.id
_entity.type
_entity.pdbx_description
1 polymer ?
#
loop_
_entity_poly.entity_id
_entity_poly.type
_entity_poly.pdbx_seq_one_letter_code
_entity_poly.pdbx_strand_id
1 'polypeptide(L)'
;MKPSPHHRKPWRQLGCLFLGFLTLSWSSCAVRSPPGWWRAGRPRKRLGSAAEAELLSHLAVLLLPEEPIAELFRDFPVKQPGSWGKRHLSPDLAVYGALKKKDAALFLEYDGYYRHHTPEGIAADIRKSEALLRQAPEGSQVLRISHAYRGWELACETSEVIVDPWQPGRPKSLAKAVRQIVQVVSKNLGGLLSTSVRVKLQDFLAIPAHSLCTSAVEFTRKAVSRGDRDPSRLFEFLREQLNMTVSQSENLLGRHPALQRYSVESNYRPIVQRLRDLGLQTAEILKVIGRFPPVLGYSIEETLKPTVQWLRDLGLKKAEIAKVIGRFPQILGCSIEGNLKPTVQWLRDLGLKTAEIAKVIGRFPPVLGYSIEENLRPTVQWLRDLGLKKAEIAKVIGR
;
A
#
# COMPACT_ATOMS: atom_id res chain seq x y z
N MET A 1 -17.47 -18.96 62.46
CA MET A 1 -17.79 -20.38 62.21
C MET A 1 -19.31 -20.55 62.29
N LYS A 2 -19.92 -21.00 61.18
CA LYS A 2 -21.27 -21.57 60.98
C LYS A 2 -22.54 -20.71 61.21
N PRO A 3 -23.63 -21.00 60.47
CA PRO A 3 -24.44 -19.99 59.78
C PRO A 3 -25.95 -20.03 60.09
N SER A 4 -26.64 -19.04 59.55
CA SER A 4 -28.10 -18.79 59.56
C SER A 4 -28.88 -19.69 58.58
N PRO A 5 -30.16 -20.02 58.89
CA PRO A 5 -31.13 -20.52 57.91
C PRO A 5 -32.34 -19.58 57.79
N HIS A 6 -32.74 -19.17 56.59
CA HIS A 6 -34.13 -18.74 56.36
C HIS A 6 -34.67 -19.10 54.97
N HIS A 7 -35.71 -19.93 55.05
CA HIS A 7 -37.01 -19.92 54.38
C HIS A 7 -37.18 -20.02 52.86
N ARG A 8 -38.15 -20.88 52.55
CA ARG A 8 -38.71 -21.27 51.26
C ARG A 8 -40.07 -20.57 51.00
N LYS A 9 -40.30 -20.27 49.70
CA LYS A 9 -41.58 -20.27 48.91
C LYS A 9 -42.61 -19.15 49.16
N PRO A 10 -43.64 -18.96 48.28
CA PRO A 10 -43.83 -19.21 46.81
C PRO A 10 -44.22 -17.91 46.04
N TRP A 11 -44.60 -17.88 44.74
CA TRP A 11 -45.98 -17.86 44.21
C TRP A 11 -46.02 -17.94 42.66
N ARG A 12 -46.87 -18.86 42.15
CA ARG A 12 -47.83 -18.85 41.02
C ARG A 12 -47.47 -18.38 39.57
N GLN A 13 -47.70 -19.36 38.67
CA GLN A 13 -48.21 -19.37 37.29
C GLN A 13 -48.77 -18.07 36.68
N LEU A 14 -48.43 -17.83 35.40
CA LEU A 14 -49.38 -17.47 34.33
C LEU A 14 -48.72 -17.60 32.94
N GLY A 15 -49.45 -18.22 31.99
CA GLY A 15 -49.39 -17.86 30.57
C GLY A 15 -48.53 -18.71 29.63
N CYS A 16 -49.11 -19.81 29.13
CA CYS A 16 -48.69 -20.43 27.87
C CYS A 16 -49.07 -19.53 26.69
N LEU A 17 -48.13 -19.24 25.80
CA LEU A 17 -48.40 -18.98 24.38
C LEU A 17 -47.36 -19.72 23.55
N PHE A 18 -47.81 -20.81 22.95
CA PHE A 18 -47.14 -21.55 21.88
C PHE A 18 -47.11 -20.68 20.61
N LEU A 19 -45.92 -20.38 20.10
CA LEU A 19 -45.70 -20.09 18.68
C LEU A 19 -44.42 -20.81 18.25
N GLY A 20 -44.57 -21.68 17.25
CA GLY A 20 -43.59 -22.68 16.86
C GLY A 20 -42.29 -22.08 16.36
N PHE A 21 -41.19 -22.48 17.01
CA PHE A 21 -39.89 -22.50 16.37
C PHE A 21 -39.79 -23.78 15.55
N LEU A 22 -39.83 -23.62 14.22
CA LEU A 22 -39.26 -24.59 13.30
C LEU A 22 -37.83 -24.86 13.77
N THR A 23 -37.60 -26.05 14.32
CA THR A 23 -36.26 -26.58 14.52
C THR A 23 -35.65 -26.78 13.14
N LEU A 24 -34.95 -25.75 12.64
CA LEU A 24 -33.98 -25.97 11.59
C LEU A 24 -32.98 -26.97 12.15
N SER A 25 -33.08 -28.20 11.66
CA SER A 25 -32.04 -29.20 11.72
C SER A 25 -30.72 -28.52 11.34
N TRP A 26 -29.89 -28.22 12.34
CA TRP A 26 -28.49 -28.00 12.13
C TRP A 26 -27.95 -29.31 11.56
N SER A 27 -27.95 -29.39 10.24
CA SER A 27 -27.07 -30.32 9.55
C SER A 27 -25.67 -29.95 10.01
N SER A 28 -25.15 -30.78 10.91
CA SER A 28 -23.77 -30.78 11.36
C SER A 28 -22.88 -30.85 10.12
N CYS A 29 -22.47 -29.68 9.61
CA CYS A 29 -21.30 -29.58 8.76
C CYS A 29 -20.14 -29.98 9.66
N ALA A 30 -19.76 -31.26 9.59
CA ALA A 30 -18.59 -31.79 10.28
C ALA A 30 -17.43 -30.80 10.08
N VAL A 31 -16.97 -30.19 11.18
CA VAL A 31 -15.82 -29.28 11.18
C VAL A 31 -14.64 -30.06 10.64
N ARG A 32 -14.35 -29.85 9.36
CA ARG A 32 -13.33 -30.62 8.64
C ARG A 32 -11.99 -30.22 9.23
N SER A 33 -11.38 -31.12 10.01
CA SER A 33 -10.07 -30.81 10.61
C SER A 33 -9.08 -30.38 9.52
N PRO A 34 -8.36 -29.26 9.69
CA PRO A 34 -7.50 -28.74 8.63
C PRO A 34 -6.43 -29.75 8.24
N PRO A 35 -6.02 -29.87 6.97
CA PRO A 35 -5.04 -30.87 6.55
C PRO A 35 -3.66 -30.66 7.21
N GLY A 36 -2.85 -31.71 7.23
CA GLY A 36 -1.55 -31.70 7.91
C GLY A 36 -0.62 -30.56 7.45
N TRP A 37 -0.62 -30.24 6.15
CA TRP A 37 0.17 -29.14 5.60
C TRP A 37 -0.27 -27.77 6.13
N TRP A 38 -1.57 -27.57 6.32
CA TRP A 38 -2.14 -26.34 6.86
C TRP A 38 -1.76 -26.16 8.33
N ARG A 39 -1.88 -27.25 9.10
CA ARG A 39 -1.50 -27.30 10.53
C ARG A 39 -0.01 -27.10 10.76
N ALA A 40 0.83 -27.49 9.79
CA ALA A 40 2.28 -27.24 9.85
C ALA A 40 2.61 -25.75 9.67
N GLY A 41 1.74 -24.98 9.01
CA GLY A 41 1.84 -23.53 8.95
C GLY A 41 1.44 -22.88 10.27
N ARG A 42 1.92 -21.66 10.51
CA ARG A 42 1.57 -20.86 11.70
C ARG A 42 1.04 -19.48 11.30
N PRO A 43 0.15 -18.87 12.10
CA PRO A 43 -0.22 -17.47 11.91
C PRO A 43 1.00 -16.55 11.91
N ARG A 44 0.98 -15.56 11.04
CA ARG A 44 2.03 -14.53 10.95
C ARG A 44 1.94 -13.64 12.18
N LYS A 45 3.10 -13.38 12.79
CA LYS A 45 3.22 -12.41 13.90
C LYS A 45 3.04 -10.97 13.41
N ARG A 46 3.32 -10.71 12.13
CA ARG A 46 3.31 -9.37 11.51
C ARG A 46 2.83 -9.45 10.06
N LEU A 47 2.00 -8.49 9.67
CA LEU A 47 1.59 -8.25 8.29
C LEU A 47 2.67 -7.40 7.59
N GLY A 48 2.79 -7.49 6.26
CA GLY A 48 3.87 -6.85 5.52
C GLY A 48 3.63 -5.37 5.25
N SER A 49 2.38 -4.91 5.18
CA SER A 49 2.05 -3.48 5.13
C SER A 49 0.61 -3.19 5.59
N ALA A 50 0.31 -1.91 5.84
CA ALA A 50 -1.07 -1.47 6.08
C ALA A 50 -1.97 -1.71 4.86
N ALA A 51 -1.45 -1.52 3.64
CA ALA A 51 -2.19 -1.78 2.41
C ALA A 51 -2.48 -3.29 2.23
N GLU A 52 -1.51 -4.17 2.51
CA GLU A 52 -1.73 -5.63 2.55
C GLU A 52 -2.83 -5.99 3.55
N ALA A 53 -2.76 -5.45 4.77
CA ALA A 53 -3.76 -5.69 5.80
C ALA A 53 -5.15 -5.22 5.36
N GLU A 54 -5.25 -4.00 4.82
CA GLU A 54 -6.50 -3.42 4.34
C GLU A 54 -7.08 -4.23 3.19
N LEU A 55 -6.30 -4.60 2.19
CA LEU A 55 -6.86 -5.34 1.06
C LEU A 55 -7.22 -6.77 1.42
N LEU A 56 -6.27 -7.50 2.00
CA LEU A 56 -6.39 -8.94 2.16
C LEU A 56 -7.33 -9.33 3.31
N SER A 57 -7.53 -8.46 4.30
CA SER A 57 -8.56 -8.71 5.33
C SER A 57 -9.98 -8.70 4.76
N HIS A 58 -10.25 -7.87 3.74
CA HIS A 58 -11.54 -7.88 3.06
C HIS A 58 -11.72 -9.14 2.22
N LEU A 59 -10.68 -9.57 1.50
CA LEU A 59 -10.72 -10.84 0.76
C LEU A 59 -10.84 -12.05 1.67
N ALA A 60 -10.19 -12.03 2.84
CA ALA A 60 -10.30 -13.07 3.86
C ALA A 60 -11.76 -13.29 4.27
N VAL A 61 -12.49 -12.22 4.59
CA VAL A 61 -13.90 -12.32 4.98
C VAL A 61 -14.79 -12.80 3.83
N LEU A 62 -14.52 -12.37 2.59
CA LEU A 62 -15.31 -12.79 1.44
C LEU A 62 -15.09 -14.28 1.10
N LEU A 63 -13.84 -14.73 1.15
CA LEU A 63 -13.47 -16.08 0.74
C LEU A 63 -13.72 -17.11 1.85
N LEU A 64 -13.60 -16.72 3.13
CA LEU A 64 -13.73 -17.65 4.25
C LEU A 64 -14.20 -16.94 5.55
N PRO A 65 -15.46 -16.47 5.61
CA PRO A 65 -15.96 -15.64 6.72
C PRO A 65 -16.00 -16.35 8.08
N GLU A 66 -16.05 -17.69 8.09
CA GLU A 66 -16.11 -18.48 9.31
C GLU A 66 -14.74 -18.61 10.00
N GLU A 67 -13.65 -18.37 9.25
CA GLU A 67 -12.30 -18.43 9.80
C GLU A 67 -11.85 -17.05 10.31
N PRO A 68 -11.21 -16.97 11.49
CA PRO A 68 -10.64 -15.73 11.96
C PRO A 68 -9.66 -15.16 10.93
N ILE A 69 -9.80 -13.87 10.58
CA ILE A 69 -8.98 -13.20 9.56
C ILE A 69 -7.47 -13.44 9.80
N ALA A 70 -7.03 -13.38 11.06
CA ALA A 70 -5.63 -13.60 11.43
C ALA A 70 -5.08 -14.99 11.08
N GLU A 71 -5.93 -16.03 11.09
CA GLU A 71 -5.51 -17.41 10.82
C GLU A 71 -5.19 -17.66 9.35
N LEU A 72 -5.61 -16.77 8.45
CA LEU A 72 -5.38 -16.84 7.01
C LEU A 72 -4.03 -16.21 6.60
N PHE A 73 -3.46 -15.34 7.44
CA PHE A 73 -2.10 -14.81 7.25
C PHE A 73 -1.10 -15.81 7.85
N ARG A 74 -0.47 -16.67 7.03
CA ARG A 74 0.36 -17.79 7.54
C ARG A 74 1.76 -17.86 6.95
N ASP A 75 2.70 -18.34 7.76
CA ASP A 75 4.00 -18.86 7.32
C ASP A 75 3.94 -20.39 7.25
N PHE A 76 4.53 -20.97 6.20
CA PHE A 76 4.66 -22.42 6.02
C PHE A 76 6.13 -22.84 6.06
N PRO A 77 6.50 -23.90 6.80
CA PRO A 77 7.88 -24.39 6.81
C PRO A 77 8.27 -24.96 5.45
N VAL A 78 9.50 -24.69 5.02
CA VAL A 78 10.04 -25.24 3.77
C VAL A 78 10.71 -26.58 4.01
N LYS A 79 10.26 -27.63 3.31
CA LYS A 79 10.81 -28.99 3.46
C LYS A 79 12.28 -29.11 3.01
N GLN A 80 12.72 -28.30 2.04
CA GLN A 80 14.10 -28.28 1.52
C GLN A 80 14.64 -26.84 1.37
N PRO A 81 15.42 -26.33 2.35
CA PRO A 81 15.86 -24.93 2.39
C PRO A 81 16.67 -24.47 1.17
N GLY A 82 17.39 -25.37 0.49
CA GLY A 82 18.30 -25.06 -0.61
C GLY A 82 17.65 -24.46 -1.87
N SER A 83 16.33 -24.59 -2.04
CA SER A 83 15.60 -24.08 -3.23
C SER A 83 14.98 -22.69 -3.06
N TRP A 84 14.77 -22.24 -1.81
CA TRP A 84 14.11 -20.96 -1.50
C TRP A 84 15.00 -20.01 -0.68
N GLY A 85 16.07 -20.51 -0.06
CA GLY A 85 17.01 -19.71 0.73
C GLY A 85 16.47 -19.22 2.08
N LYS A 86 15.20 -19.47 2.40
CA LYS A 86 14.58 -19.20 3.72
C LYS A 86 13.94 -20.46 4.30
N ARG A 87 13.84 -20.50 5.63
CA ARG A 87 13.21 -21.61 6.38
C ARG A 87 11.68 -21.68 6.24
N HIS A 88 11.05 -20.61 5.74
CA HIS A 88 9.60 -20.52 5.60
C HIS A 88 9.20 -19.84 4.28
N LEU A 89 8.07 -20.26 3.72
CA LEU A 89 7.31 -19.55 2.71
C LEU A 89 6.23 -18.73 3.40
N SER A 90 6.09 -17.47 2.99
CA SER A 90 5.18 -16.52 3.61
C SER A 90 4.31 -15.89 2.53
N PRO A 91 3.23 -16.58 2.07
CA PRO A 91 2.22 -15.93 1.25
C PRO A 91 1.55 -14.80 2.03
N ASP A 92 1.02 -13.80 1.33
CA ASP A 92 0.38 -12.68 2.02
C ASP A 92 -0.96 -13.10 2.62
N LEU A 93 -1.74 -13.93 1.91
CA LEU A 93 -2.88 -14.65 2.46
C LEU A 93 -2.91 -16.08 1.93
N ALA A 94 -3.29 -17.05 2.77
CA ALA A 94 -3.54 -18.43 2.36
C ALA A 94 -4.98 -18.77 2.71
N VAL A 95 -5.73 -19.34 1.76
CA VAL A 95 -7.15 -19.67 1.95
C VAL A 95 -7.39 -21.15 1.63
N TYR A 96 -7.30 -21.98 2.65
CA TYR A 96 -7.69 -23.39 2.57
C TYR A 96 -9.23 -23.51 2.59
N GLY A 97 -9.78 -24.34 1.70
CA GLY A 97 -11.23 -24.56 1.59
C GLY A 97 -11.95 -23.64 0.60
N ALA A 98 -11.25 -22.67 0.00
CA ALA A 98 -11.83 -21.83 -1.05
C ALA A 98 -12.01 -22.56 -2.40
N LEU A 99 -11.21 -23.60 -2.66
CA LEU A 99 -11.21 -24.35 -3.91
C LEU A 99 -12.03 -25.65 -3.78
N LYS A 100 -12.57 -26.15 -4.90
CA LYS A 100 -13.29 -27.44 -4.99
C LYS A 100 -12.38 -28.63 -4.69
N LYS A 101 -11.13 -28.56 -5.17
CA LYS A 101 -10.16 -29.64 -4.99
C LYS A 101 -9.83 -29.77 -3.51
N LYS A 102 -9.95 -31.00 -3.00
CA LYS A 102 -9.73 -31.31 -1.59
C LYS A 102 -8.31 -30.90 -1.18
N ASP A 103 -8.19 -30.29 -0.01
CA ASP A 103 -6.94 -29.85 0.62
C ASP A 103 -6.15 -28.74 -0.11
N ALA A 104 -6.55 -28.37 -1.33
CA ALA A 104 -5.95 -27.28 -2.08
C ALA A 104 -6.21 -25.91 -1.43
N ALA A 105 -5.29 -24.98 -1.65
CA ALA A 105 -5.40 -23.62 -1.18
C ALA A 105 -5.30 -22.59 -2.30
N LEU A 106 -6.00 -21.48 -2.11
CA LEU A 106 -5.80 -20.27 -2.86
C LEU A 106 -4.82 -19.38 -2.09
N PHE A 107 -3.65 -19.14 -2.64
CA PHE A 107 -2.68 -18.17 -2.12
C PHE A 107 -2.90 -16.82 -2.79
N LEU A 108 -2.88 -15.75 -2.01
CA LEU A 108 -2.94 -14.38 -2.50
C LEU A 108 -1.63 -13.67 -2.19
N GLU A 109 -1.10 -12.97 -3.18
CA GLU A 109 0.11 -12.16 -3.10
C GLU A 109 -0.25 -10.73 -3.52
N TYR A 110 0.04 -9.75 -2.66
CA TYR A 110 -0.23 -8.34 -2.94
C TYR A 110 1.07 -7.59 -3.24
N ASP A 111 1.25 -7.26 -4.51
CA ASP A 111 2.46 -6.66 -5.07
C ASP A 111 2.36 -5.13 -5.11
N GLY A 112 2.03 -4.54 -3.96
CA GLY A 112 1.79 -3.08 -3.83
C GLY A 112 3.05 -2.21 -3.90
N TYR A 113 4.25 -2.81 -4.05
CA TYR A 113 5.52 -2.10 -3.95
C TYR A 113 6.25 -2.05 -5.29
N TYR A 114 6.79 -0.89 -5.68
CA TYR A 114 7.43 -0.70 -7.00
C TYR A 114 8.58 -1.68 -7.29
N ARG A 115 9.21 -2.26 -6.26
CA ARG A 115 10.28 -3.26 -6.41
C ARG A 115 9.80 -4.52 -7.12
N HIS A 116 8.51 -4.86 -7.04
CA HIS A 116 7.91 -5.98 -7.77
C HIS A 116 7.86 -5.76 -9.30
N HIS A 117 8.18 -4.54 -9.77
CA HIS A 117 8.25 -4.20 -11.20
C HIS A 117 9.69 -4.15 -11.73
N THR A 118 10.72 -4.40 -10.90
CA THR A 118 12.09 -4.58 -11.42
C THR A 118 12.28 -6.02 -11.89
N PRO A 119 13.20 -6.30 -12.84
CA PRO A 119 13.48 -7.67 -13.27
C PRO A 119 13.81 -8.63 -12.11
N GLU A 120 14.54 -8.16 -11.10
CA GLU A 120 14.91 -8.95 -9.93
C GLU A 120 13.70 -9.22 -9.02
N GLY A 121 12.81 -8.24 -8.87
CA GLY A 121 11.57 -8.38 -8.11
C GLY A 121 10.62 -9.37 -8.77
N ILE A 122 10.40 -9.22 -10.08
CA ILE A 122 9.62 -10.15 -10.91
C ILE A 122 10.18 -11.57 -10.77
N ALA A 123 11.49 -11.74 -10.91
CA ALA A 123 12.12 -13.05 -10.76
C ALA A 123 11.96 -13.64 -9.34
N ALA A 124 12.03 -12.80 -8.30
CA ALA A 124 11.79 -13.25 -6.92
C ALA A 124 10.34 -13.69 -6.70
N ASP A 125 9.39 -12.98 -7.30
CA ASP A 125 7.96 -13.26 -7.23
C ASP A 125 7.58 -14.55 -7.96
N ILE A 126 8.16 -14.80 -9.14
CA ILE A 126 8.02 -16.07 -9.86
C ILE A 126 8.49 -17.22 -8.98
N ARG A 127 9.72 -17.14 -8.46
CA ARG A 127 10.29 -18.17 -7.58
C ARG A 127 9.43 -18.43 -6.33
N LYS A 128 8.84 -17.38 -5.75
CA LYS A 128 7.93 -17.51 -4.60
C LYS A 128 6.68 -18.29 -4.97
N SER A 129 6.06 -17.94 -6.09
CA SER A 129 4.82 -18.57 -6.58
C SER A 129 5.05 -20.05 -6.89
N GLU A 130 6.14 -20.37 -7.59
CA GLU A 130 6.54 -21.75 -7.88
C GLU A 130 6.82 -22.55 -6.59
N ALA A 131 7.51 -21.96 -5.63
CA ALA A 131 7.83 -22.62 -4.36
C ALA A 131 6.57 -22.90 -3.52
N LEU A 132 5.59 -22.00 -3.55
CA LEU A 132 4.27 -22.22 -2.92
C LEU A 132 3.55 -23.39 -3.58
N LEU A 133 3.42 -23.37 -4.90
CA LEU A 133 2.71 -24.41 -5.66
C LEU A 133 3.37 -25.79 -5.52
N ARG A 134 4.70 -25.86 -5.51
CA ARG A 134 5.46 -27.11 -5.33
C ARG A 134 5.22 -27.77 -3.96
N GLN A 135 4.92 -26.99 -2.92
CA GLN A 135 4.75 -27.49 -1.56
C GLN A 135 3.30 -27.65 -1.13
N ALA A 136 2.39 -26.95 -1.82
CA ALA A 136 0.96 -27.04 -1.57
C ALA A 136 0.35 -28.29 -2.22
N PRO A 137 -0.81 -28.76 -1.76
CA PRO A 137 -1.51 -29.85 -2.43
C PRO A 137 -1.89 -29.50 -3.86
N GLU A 138 -2.00 -30.54 -4.68
CA GLU A 138 -2.36 -30.44 -6.09
C GLU A 138 -3.68 -29.67 -6.28
N GLY A 139 -3.73 -28.80 -7.29
CA GLY A 139 -4.86 -27.92 -7.56
C GLY A 139 -4.89 -26.64 -6.74
N SER A 140 -3.88 -26.39 -5.91
CA SER A 140 -3.67 -25.06 -5.31
C SER A 140 -3.40 -24.02 -6.41
N GLN A 141 -3.72 -22.77 -6.11
CA GLN A 141 -3.61 -21.65 -7.05
C GLN A 141 -2.91 -20.47 -6.37
N VAL A 142 -2.19 -19.67 -7.16
CA VAL A 142 -1.64 -18.39 -6.71
C VAL A 142 -2.33 -17.26 -7.48
N LEU A 143 -2.93 -16.32 -6.77
CA LEU A 143 -3.45 -15.08 -7.35
C LEU A 143 -2.56 -13.91 -6.91
N ARG A 144 -2.02 -13.20 -7.89
CA ARG A 144 -1.18 -12.03 -7.66
C ARG A 144 -1.95 -10.76 -7.98
N ILE A 145 -1.92 -9.80 -7.07
CA ILE A 145 -2.66 -8.55 -7.16
C ILE A 145 -1.64 -7.41 -7.32
N SER A 146 -1.74 -6.65 -8.40
CA SER A 146 -0.78 -5.60 -8.74
C SER A 146 -1.46 -4.33 -9.24
N HIS A 147 -0.73 -3.23 -9.30
CA HIS A 147 -1.22 -1.94 -9.82
C HIS A 147 -0.84 -1.65 -11.27
N ALA A 148 0.04 -2.46 -11.85
CA ALA A 148 0.43 -2.35 -13.24
C ALA A 148 0.80 -3.73 -13.78
N TYR A 149 0.56 -3.93 -15.07
CA TYR A 149 0.94 -5.14 -15.77
C TYR A 149 2.46 -5.33 -15.73
N ARG A 150 2.91 -6.56 -15.43
CA ARG A 150 4.34 -6.88 -15.26
C ARG A 150 4.99 -7.56 -16.45
N GLY A 151 4.23 -8.01 -17.46
CA GLY A 151 4.81 -8.57 -18.68
C GLY A 151 5.52 -9.91 -18.52
N TRP A 152 5.22 -10.67 -17.48
CA TRP A 152 5.81 -11.98 -17.21
C TRP A 152 4.97 -13.14 -17.74
N GLU A 153 5.65 -14.25 -18.01
CA GLU A 153 5.01 -15.54 -18.27
C GLU A 153 4.62 -16.20 -16.95
N LEU A 154 3.33 -16.38 -16.75
CA LEU A 154 2.77 -17.01 -15.56
C LEU A 154 2.62 -18.51 -15.78
N ALA A 155 2.93 -19.30 -14.75
CA ALA A 155 2.55 -20.70 -14.71
C ALA A 155 1.02 -20.87 -14.78
N CYS A 156 0.53 -22.00 -15.28
CA CYS A 156 -0.90 -22.24 -15.48
C CYS A 156 -1.74 -22.08 -14.19
N GLU A 157 -1.15 -22.37 -13.02
CA GLU A 157 -1.78 -22.25 -11.70
C GLU A 157 -1.58 -20.88 -11.04
N THR A 158 -0.94 -19.94 -11.74
CA THR A 158 -0.74 -18.56 -11.30
C THR A 158 -1.55 -17.61 -12.17
N SER A 159 -2.37 -16.77 -11.53
CA SER A 159 -3.13 -15.71 -12.19
C SER A 159 -2.71 -14.35 -11.67
N GLU A 160 -2.82 -13.31 -12.50
CA GLU A 160 -2.61 -11.93 -12.11
C GLU A 160 -3.91 -11.12 -12.26
N VAL A 161 -4.14 -10.20 -11.33
CA VAL A 161 -5.17 -9.18 -11.40
C VAL A 161 -4.54 -7.80 -11.23
N ILE A 162 -4.85 -6.91 -12.17
CA ILE A 162 -4.49 -5.50 -12.09
C ILE A 162 -5.65 -4.73 -11.48
N VAL A 163 -5.38 -4.01 -10.40
CA VAL A 163 -6.36 -3.21 -9.67
C VAL A 163 -5.94 -1.77 -9.63
N ASP A 164 -6.93 -0.89 -9.58
CA ASP A 164 -6.66 0.53 -9.40
C ASP A 164 -5.94 0.75 -8.06
N PRO A 165 -4.99 1.70 -8.01
CA PRO A 165 -4.43 2.13 -6.74
C PRO A 165 -5.53 2.62 -5.81
N TRP A 166 -5.40 2.34 -4.52
CA TRP A 166 -6.25 2.93 -3.50
C TRP A 166 -5.41 3.60 -2.43
N GLN A 167 -5.99 4.63 -1.82
CA GLN A 167 -5.37 5.29 -0.68
C GLN A 167 -5.78 4.56 0.60
N PRO A 168 -4.83 4.18 1.46
CA PRO A 168 -5.15 3.61 2.75
C PRO A 168 -6.08 4.51 3.58
N GLY A 169 -7.05 3.92 4.26
CA GLY A 169 -8.10 4.64 5.00
C GLY A 169 -9.16 5.35 4.14
N ARG A 170 -9.13 5.24 2.80
CA ARG A 170 -10.19 5.74 1.91
C ARG A 170 -11.07 4.57 1.44
N PRO A 171 -12.26 4.34 2.04
CA PRO A 171 -13.05 3.13 1.83
C PRO A 171 -13.57 2.99 0.39
N LYS A 172 -13.88 4.10 -0.30
CA LYS A 172 -14.42 4.06 -1.67
C LYS A 172 -13.43 3.49 -2.69
N SER A 173 -12.18 3.93 -2.66
CA SER A 173 -11.14 3.43 -3.57
C SER A 173 -10.76 1.99 -3.27
N LEU A 174 -10.72 1.62 -1.99
CA LEU A 174 -10.47 0.24 -1.58
C LEU A 174 -11.60 -0.70 -2.02
N ALA A 175 -12.86 -0.31 -1.84
CA ALA A 175 -14.01 -1.11 -2.26
C ALA A 175 -14.02 -1.36 -3.78
N LYS A 176 -13.59 -0.36 -4.57
CA LYS A 176 -13.39 -0.52 -6.02
C LYS A 176 -12.33 -1.57 -6.33
N ALA A 177 -11.16 -1.50 -5.68
CA ALA A 177 -10.09 -2.48 -5.87
C ALA A 177 -10.53 -3.91 -5.49
N VAL A 178 -11.17 -4.08 -4.33
CA VAL A 178 -11.72 -5.38 -3.91
C VAL A 178 -12.70 -5.93 -4.94
N ARG A 179 -13.59 -5.08 -5.48
CA ARG A 179 -14.55 -5.48 -6.52
C ARG A 179 -13.87 -5.91 -7.81
N GLN A 180 -12.84 -5.20 -8.28
CA GLN A 180 -12.05 -5.61 -9.45
C GLN A 180 -11.45 -7.01 -9.25
N ILE A 181 -10.92 -7.30 -8.06
CA ILE A 181 -10.39 -8.62 -7.70
C ILE A 181 -11.49 -9.66 -7.76
N VAL A 182 -12.64 -9.41 -7.11
CA VAL A 182 -13.75 -10.38 -7.10
C VAL A 182 -14.27 -10.67 -8.50
N GLN A 183 -14.34 -9.68 -9.38
CA GLN A 183 -14.74 -9.88 -10.79
C GLN A 183 -13.75 -10.80 -11.51
N VAL A 184 -12.45 -10.56 -11.38
CA VAL A 184 -11.41 -11.37 -12.03
C VAL A 184 -11.36 -12.78 -11.45
N VAL A 185 -11.45 -12.91 -10.12
CA VAL A 185 -11.51 -14.21 -9.43
C VAL A 185 -12.73 -15.01 -9.88
N SER A 186 -13.90 -14.37 -9.98
CA SER A 186 -15.12 -15.04 -10.43
C SER A 186 -15.02 -15.49 -11.88
N LYS A 187 -14.40 -14.68 -12.74
CA LYS A 187 -14.22 -14.98 -14.17
C LYS A 187 -13.19 -16.09 -14.40
N ASN A 188 -12.00 -15.95 -13.81
CA ASN A 188 -10.84 -16.80 -14.13
C ASN A 188 -10.78 -18.05 -13.25
N LEU A 189 -11.17 -17.95 -11.98
CA LEU A 189 -11.10 -19.04 -11.01
C LEU A 189 -12.47 -19.65 -10.68
N GLY A 190 -13.57 -19.12 -11.23
CA GLY A 190 -14.94 -19.60 -10.95
C GLY A 190 -15.19 -21.08 -11.26
N GLY A 191 -14.43 -21.69 -12.17
CA GLY A 191 -14.46 -23.14 -12.38
C GLY A 191 -13.91 -23.93 -11.20
N LEU A 192 -12.93 -23.36 -10.49
CA LEU A 192 -12.12 -24.00 -9.43
C LEU A 192 -12.64 -23.71 -8.02
N LEU A 193 -13.36 -22.60 -7.82
CA LEU A 193 -13.89 -22.20 -6.50
C LEU A 193 -15.01 -23.11 -5.99
N SER A 194 -15.04 -23.34 -4.69
CA SER A 194 -16.13 -24.07 -4.03
C SER A 194 -17.48 -23.35 -4.25
N THR A 195 -18.58 -24.11 -4.26
CA THR A 195 -19.91 -23.52 -4.51
C THR A 195 -20.27 -22.44 -3.48
N SER A 196 -19.94 -22.65 -2.20
CA SER A 196 -20.18 -21.65 -1.14
C SER A 196 -19.44 -20.34 -1.40
N VAL A 197 -18.16 -20.41 -1.81
CA VAL A 197 -17.39 -19.20 -2.13
C VAL A 197 -17.94 -18.48 -3.35
N ARG A 198 -18.33 -19.22 -4.40
CA ARG A 198 -18.89 -18.62 -5.62
C ARG A 198 -20.14 -17.81 -5.36
N VAL A 199 -21.07 -18.36 -4.57
CA VAL A 199 -22.31 -17.67 -4.20
C VAL A 199 -21.98 -16.39 -3.44
N LYS A 200 -21.10 -16.45 -2.43
CA LYS A 200 -20.67 -15.26 -1.66
C LYS A 200 -20.05 -14.17 -2.54
N LEU A 201 -19.21 -14.54 -3.49
CA LEU A 201 -18.60 -13.59 -4.43
C LEU A 201 -19.65 -12.96 -5.36
N GLN A 202 -20.63 -13.74 -5.83
CA GLN A 202 -21.75 -13.23 -6.63
C GLN A 202 -22.63 -12.27 -5.83
N ASP A 203 -22.97 -12.61 -4.59
CA ASP A 203 -23.75 -11.76 -3.68
C ASP A 203 -23.02 -10.43 -3.42
N PHE A 204 -21.70 -10.48 -3.18
CA PHE A 204 -20.89 -9.27 -3.02
C PHE A 204 -20.93 -8.36 -4.25
N LEU A 205 -20.88 -8.93 -5.46
CA LEU A 205 -20.98 -8.17 -6.70
C LEU A 205 -22.38 -7.56 -6.92
N ALA A 206 -23.44 -8.14 -6.35
CA ALA A 206 -24.80 -7.62 -6.42
C ALA A 206 -25.08 -6.43 -5.47
N ILE A 207 -24.30 -6.28 -4.39
CA ILE A 207 -24.42 -5.17 -3.42
C ILE A 207 -23.81 -3.87 -4.00
N PRO A 208 -24.26 -2.66 -3.60
CA PRO A 208 -23.64 -1.40 -4.01
C PRO A 208 -22.13 -1.31 -3.75
N ALA A 209 -21.40 -0.64 -4.65
CA ALA A 209 -19.94 -0.67 -4.75
C ALA A 209 -19.15 -0.10 -3.55
N HIS A 210 -19.80 0.44 -2.52
CA HIS A 210 -19.15 1.11 -1.38
C HIS A 210 -19.22 0.31 -0.06
N SER A 211 -19.87 -0.86 -0.05
CA SER A 211 -19.98 -1.67 1.17
C SER A 211 -18.68 -2.45 1.43
N LEU A 212 -18.01 -2.13 2.53
CA LEU A 212 -16.83 -2.83 3.04
C LEU A 212 -17.20 -3.57 4.33
N CYS A 213 -16.61 -4.75 4.54
CA CYS A 213 -16.91 -5.55 5.72
C CYS A 213 -16.34 -4.93 7.01
N THR A 214 -17.21 -4.70 8.00
CA THR A 214 -16.85 -4.08 9.29
C THR A 214 -15.76 -4.86 10.05
N SER A 215 -15.81 -6.20 10.04
CA SER A 215 -14.82 -7.03 10.73
C SER A 215 -13.41 -6.89 10.13
N ALA A 216 -13.30 -6.73 8.81
CA ALA A 216 -12.05 -6.47 8.11
C ALA A 216 -11.49 -5.07 8.44
N VAL A 217 -12.36 -4.06 8.52
CA VAL A 217 -11.98 -2.70 8.96
C VAL A 217 -11.44 -2.71 10.39
N GLU A 218 -12.13 -3.41 11.31
CA GLU A 218 -11.68 -3.54 12.69
C GLU A 218 -10.36 -4.30 12.84
N PHE A 219 -10.22 -5.41 12.11
CA PHE A 219 -8.99 -6.18 12.06
C PHE A 219 -7.83 -5.31 11.61
N THR A 220 -8.01 -4.58 10.51
CA THR A 220 -6.97 -3.73 9.95
C THR A 220 -6.58 -2.62 10.91
N ARG A 221 -7.57 -1.96 11.53
CA ARG A 221 -7.32 -0.95 12.57
C ARG A 221 -6.45 -1.50 13.70
N LYS A 222 -6.71 -2.73 14.16
CA LYS A 222 -5.93 -3.40 15.21
C LYS A 222 -4.54 -3.81 14.72
N ALA A 223 -4.44 -4.34 13.50
CA ALA A 223 -3.18 -4.80 12.91
C ALA A 223 -2.20 -3.64 12.65
N VAL A 224 -2.69 -2.56 12.03
CA VAL A 224 -1.90 -1.32 11.79
C VAL A 224 -1.51 -0.67 13.12
N SER A 225 -2.42 -0.66 14.10
CA SER A 225 -2.12 -0.14 15.44
C SER A 225 -1.00 -0.89 16.16
N ARG A 226 -0.86 -2.19 15.94
CA ARG A 226 0.17 -3.06 16.56
C ARG A 226 1.46 -3.12 15.75
N GLY A 227 1.39 -2.89 14.43
CA GLY A 227 2.51 -3.06 13.50
C GLY A 227 3.43 -1.85 13.35
N ASP A 228 2.88 -0.62 13.41
CA ASP A 228 3.59 0.60 12.98
C ASP A 228 3.87 1.63 14.08
N ARG A 229 3.30 1.47 15.27
CA ARG A 229 3.46 2.42 16.39
C ARG A 229 4.50 1.98 17.41
N ASP A 230 5.46 1.15 17.03
CA ASP A 230 6.64 0.87 17.85
C ASP A 230 7.71 1.92 17.51
N PRO A 231 7.91 2.95 18.36
CA PRO A 231 8.88 4.01 18.07
C PRO A 231 10.27 3.43 17.86
N SER A 232 10.61 2.33 18.53
CA SER A 232 11.91 1.64 18.45
C SER A 232 12.27 1.28 17.01
N ARG A 233 11.29 0.89 16.18
CA ARG A 233 11.55 0.55 14.77
C ARG A 233 11.90 1.76 13.92
N LEU A 234 11.26 2.89 14.19
CA LEU A 234 11.60 4.13 13.51
C LEU A 234 13.01 4.55 13.93
N PHE A 235 13.34 4.48 15.22
CA PHE A 235 14.70 4.75 15.70
C PHE A 235 15.75 3.80 15.09
N GLU A 236 15.48 2.48 15.05
CA GLU A 236 16.33 1.49 14.40
C GLU A 236 16.53 1.80 12.91
N PHE A 237 15.46 2.11 12.18
CA PHE A 237 15.54 2.48 10.77
C PHE A 237 16.34 3.77 10.56
N LEU A 238 16.08 4.82 11.33
CA LEU A 238 16.81 6.09 11.24
C LEU A 238 18.31 5.88 11.54
N ARG A 239 18.64 5.02 12.50
CA ARG A 239 20.03 4.65 12.84
C ARG A 239 20.69 3.84 11.73
N GLU A 240 20.10 2.74 11.33
CA GLU A 240 20.75 1.75 10.45
C GLU A 240 20.71 2.14 8.98
N GLN A 241 19.64 2.82 8.53
CA GLN A 241 19.45 3.18 7.13
C GLN A 241 19.82 4.63 6.84
N LEU A 242 19.67 5.53 7.82
CA LEU A 242 19.95 6.95 7.64
C LEU A 242 21.12 7.46 8.50
N ASN A 243 21.84 6.55 9.17
CA ASN A 243 23.03 6.85 9.97
C ASN A 243 22.82 7.96 11.01
N MET A 244 21.62 8.03 11.59
CA MET A 244 21.28 8.99 12.63
C MET A 244 21.64 8.45 14.02
N THR A 245 22.15 9.31 14.89
CA THR A 245 22.26 9.00 16.32
C THR A 245 20.89 9.05 16.98
N VAL A 246 20.78 8.49 18.20
CA VAL A 246 19.55 8.58 19.01
C VAL A 246 19.16 10.04 19.22
N SER A 247 20.09 10.89 19.65
CA SER A 247 19.84 12.32 19.89
C SER A 247 19.40 13.06 18.62
N GLN A 248 20.00 12.77 17.46
CA GLN A 248 19.55 13.36 16.19
C GLN A 248 18.13 12.93 15.84
N SER A 249 17.79 11.66 16.09
CA SER A 249 16.47 11.10 15.82
C SER A 249 15.42 11.72 16.75
N GLU A 250 15.71 11.85 18.04
CA GLU A 250 14.85 12.54 19.02
C GLU A 250 14.61 13.99 18.63
N ASN A 251 15.66 14.69 18.20
CA ASN A 251 15.55 16.08 17.75
C ASN A 251 14.66 16.22 16.51
N LEU A 252 14.81 15.33 15.52
CA LEU A 252 13.97 15.30 14.32
C LEU A 252 12.50 15.02 14.66
N LEU A 253 12.25 13.99 15.46
CA LEU A 253 10.89 13.58 15.82
C LEU A 253 10.21 14.57 16.78
N GLY A 254 10.98 15.27 17.60
CA GLY A 254 10.49 16.36 18.45
C GLY A 254 10.05 17.58 17.63
N ARG A 255 10.82 17.95 16.60
CA ARG A 255 10.44 19.05 15.67
C ARG A 255 9.29 18.68 14.75
N HIS A 256 9.17 17.39 14.41
CA HIS A 256 8.13 16.92 13.49
C HIS A 256 7.42 15.66 14.05
N PRO A 257 6.54 15.81 15.06
CA PRO A 257 5.85 14.66 15.67
C PRO A 257 5.01 13.85 14.67
N ALA A 258 4.54 14.50 13.59
CA ALA A 258 3.82 13.84 12.51
C ALA A 258 4.61 12.73 11.81
N LEU A 259 5.95 12.75 11.88
CA LEU A 259 6.82 11.71 11.34
C LEU A 259 6.53 10.32 11.93
N GLN A 260 6.16 10.27 13.22
CA GLN A 260 5.82 9.03 13.92
C GLN A 260 4.52 8.38 13.42
N ARG A 261 3.74 9.09 12.59
CA ARG A 261 2.49 8.58 12.02
C ARG A 261 2.72 7.75 10.76
N TYR A 262 3.90 7.85 10.15
CA TYR A 262 4.24 7.13 8.92
C TYR A 262 4.88 5.78 9.23
N SER A 263 4.48 4.76 8.47
CA SER A 263 5.03 3.42 8.58
C SER A 263 6.48 3.37 8.14
N VAL A 264 7.32 2.64 8.87
CA VAL A 264 8.68 2.36 8.39
C VAL A 264 8.63 1.58 7.07
N GLU A 265 7.75 0.58 6.98
CA GLU A 265 7.72 -0.34 5.82
C GLU A 265 6.93 0.23 4.65
N SER A 266 5.76 0.83 4.88
CA SER A 266 4.94 1.35 3.76
C SER A 266 5.25 2.80 3.37
N ASN A 267 5.99 3.57 4.18
CA ASN A 267 6.27 4.98 3.90
C ASN A 267 7.77 5.29 3.85
N TYR A 268 8.51 5.06 4.94
CA TYR A 268 9.94 5.43 4.98
C TYR A 268 10.79 4.63 4.00
N ARG A 269 10.78 3.31 4.09
CA ARG A 269 11.58 2.43 3.23
C ARG A 269 11.36 2.69 1.72
N PRO A 270 10.12 2.84 1.21
CA PRO A 270 9.90 3.08 -0.22
C PRO A 270 10.43 4.44 -0.66
N ILE A 271 10.09 5.49 0.09
CA ILE A 271 10.45 6.86 -0.27
C ILE A 271 11.95 7.08 -0.14
N VAL A 272 12.57 6.61 0.94
CA VAL A 272 14.04 6.68 1.12
C VAL A 272 14.76 5.98 -0.02
N GLN A 273 14.34 4.76 -0.37
CA GLN A 273 14.96 4.05 -1.50
C GLN A 273 14.75 4.81 -2.81
N ARG A 274 13.54 5.31 -3.08
CA ARG A 274 13.26 6.06 -4.31
C ARG A 274 14.13 7.32 -4.42
N LEU A 275 14.35 8.03 -3.31
CA LEU A 275 15.24 9.20 -3.29
C LEU A 275 16.71 8.80 -3.52
N ARG A 276 17.17 7.67 -2.97
CA ARG A 276 18.51 7.13 -3.28
C ARG A 276 18.65 6.76 -4.75
N ASP A 277 17.62 6.15 -5.34
CA ASP A 277 17.63 5.75 -6.75
C ASP A 277 17.73 6.98 -7.68
N LEU A 278 17.22 8.14 -7.24
CA LEU A 278 17.40 9.43 -7.94
C LEU A 278 18.81 10.00 -7.76
N GLY A 279 19.57 9.53 -6.78
CA GLY A 279 20.95 9.94 -6.50
C GLY A 279 21.10 10.83 -5.26
N LEU A 280 20.04 11.02 -4.46
CA LEU A 280 20.15 11.76 -3.20
C LEU A 280 20.94 10.94 -2.18
N GLN A 281 21.86 11.62 -1.51
CA GLN A 281 22.62 11.07 -0.40
C GLN A 281 21.81 11.09 0.89
N THR A 282 22.19 10.26 1.86
CA THR A 282 21.51 10.14 3.16
C THR A 282 21.26 11.50 3.84
N ALA A 283 22.25 12.40 3.83
CA ALA A 283 22.10 13.74 4.41
C ALA A 283 21.06 14.60 3.67
N GLU A 284 20.90 14.44 2.36
CA GLU A 284 19.90 15.16 1.56
C GLU A 284 18.51 14.57 1.78
N ILE A 285 18.40 13.25 1.89
CA ILE A 285 17.15 12.55 2.21
C ILE A 285 16.61 13.01 3.57
N LEU A 286 17.48 13.11 4.58
CA LEU A 286 17.11 13.62 5.89
C LEU A 286 16.60 15.07 5.84
N LYS A 287 17.24 15.93 5.01
CA LYS A 287 16.77 17.29 4.79
C LYS A 287 15.40 17.32 4.11
N VAL A 288 15.16 16.45 3.12
CA VAL A 288 13.86 16.33 2.45
C VAL A 288 12.77 15.92 3.44
N ILE A 289 12.99 14.85 4.22
CA ILE A 289 12.03 14.34 5.20
C ILE A 289 11.76 15.38 6.29
N GLY A 290 12.80 16.06 6.80
CA GLY A 290 12.64 17.09 7.83
C GLY A 290 11.93 18.35 7.31
N ARG A 291 12.27 18.83 6.10
CA ARG A 291 11.64 20.04 5.53
C ARG A 291 10.23 19.80 5.04
N PHE A 292 9.95 18.60 4.55
CA PHE A 292 8.65 18.26 3.98
C PHE A 292 8.23 16.83 4.35
N PRO A 293 7.87 16.59 5.63
CA PRO A 293 7.37 15.30 6.10
C PRO A 293 6.26 14.67 5.24
N PRO A 294 5.31 15.44 4.63
CA PRO A 294 4.27 14.87 3.76
C PRO A 294 4.80 14.03 2.59
N VAL A 295 6.06 14.21 2.17
CA VAL A 295 6.69 13.37 1.14
C VAL A 295 6.60 11.87 1.44
N LEU A 296 6.58 11.49 2.73
CA LEU A 296 6.49 10.10 3.17
C LEU A 296 5.11 9.49 2.88
N GLY A 297 4.08 10.30 2.74
CA GLY A 297 2.72 9.87 2.43
C GLY A 297 2.39 9.85 0.93
N TYR A 298 3.32 10.29 0.07
CA TYR A 298 3.04 10.41 -1.36
C TYR A 298 3.19 9.09 -2.11
N SER A 299 2.31 8.90 -3.09
CA SER A 299 2.35 7.73 -3.97
C SER A 299 3.57 7.80 -4.88
N ILE A 300 4.34 6.71 -4.93
CA ILE A 300 5.48 6.65 -5.86
C ILE A 300 4.99 6.69 -7.31
N GLU A 301 3.90 5.97 -7.62
CA GLU A 301 3.38 5.82 -8.98
C GLU A 301 2.59 7.05 -9.44
N GLU A 302 1.77 7.63 -8.57
CA GLU A 302 0.87 8.73 -8.96
C GLU A 302 1.51 10.11 -8.76
N THR A 303 2.55 10.21 -7.94
CA THR A 303 3.11 11.50 -7.54
C THR A 303 4.60 11.60 -7.87
N LEU A 304 5.45 10.75 -7.29
CA LEU A 304 6.90 10.91 -7.47
C LEU A 304 7.36 10.61 -8.90
N LYS A 305 6.88 9.50 -9.51
CA LYS A 305 7.27 9.12 -10.88
C LYS A 305 6.82 10.15 -11.91
N PRO A 306 5.55 10.63 -11.94
CA PRO A 306 5.11 11.63 -12.90
C PRO A 306 5.89 12.94 -12.78
N THR A 307 6.14 13.44 -11.57
CA THR A 307 6.90 14.68 -11.37
C THR A 307 8.36 14.53 -11.81
N VAL A 308 9.00 13.39 -11.50
CA VAL A 308 10.36 13.10 -11.97
C VAL A 308 10.42 12.99 -13.50
N GLN A 309 9.43 12.35 -14.12
CA GLN A 309 9.36 12.23 -15.57
C GLN A 309 9.15 13.60 -16.21
N TRP A 310 8.24 14.41 -15.68
CA TRP A 310 7.99 15.76 -16.16
C TRP A 310 9.26 16.65 -16.12
N LEU A 311 10.03 16.61 -15.02
CA LEU A 311 11.31 17.34 -14.94
C LEU A 311 12.32 16.85 -15.98
N ARG A 312 12.33 15.53 -16.26
CA ARG A 312 13.20 14.95 -17.28
C ARG A 312 12.79 15.42 -18.68
N ASP A 313 11.49 15.43 -18.98
CA ASP A 313 10.94 15.89 -20.26
C ASP A 313 11.19 17.38 -20.49
N LEU A 314 11.31 18.16 -19.40
CA LEU A 314 11.73 19.56 -19.44
C LEU A 314 13.23 19.74 -19.75
N GLY A 315 14.01 18.66 -19.74
CA GLY A 315 15.42 18.62 -20.10
C GLY A 315 16.39 18.54 -18.92
N LEU A 316 15.91 18.36 -17.68
CA LEU A 316 16.79 18.19 -16.53
C LEU A 316 17.40 16.78 -16.50
N LYS A 317 18.70 16.69 -16.22
CA LYS A 317 19.39 15.42 -16.00
C LYS A 317 19.08 14.87 -14.62
N LYS A 318 19.27 13.55 -14.43
CA LYS A 318 19.03 12.86 -13.15
C LYS A 318 19.64 13.57 -11.93
N ALA A 319 20.90 14.00 -12.03
CA ALA A 319 21.59 14.70 -10.95
C ALA A 319 20.98 16.09 -10.64
N GLU A 320 20.46 16.78 -11.65
CA GLU A 320 19.77 18.07 -11.47
C GLU A 320 18.40 17.86 -10.83
N ILE A 321 17.67 16.82 -11.24
CA ILE A 321 16.39 16.42 -10.63
C ILE A 321 16.59 16.08 -9.14
N ALA A 322 17.65 15.34 -8.80
CA ALA A 322 17.99 15.05 -7.42
C ALA A 322 18.22 16.33 -6.60
N LYS A 323 18.97 17.29 -7.16
CA LYS A 323 19.19 18.61 -6.53
C LYS A 323 17.90 19.41 -6.38
N VAL A 324 17.02 19.38 -7.38
CA VAL A 324 15.71 20.04 -7.36
C VAL A 324 14.88 19.50 -6.19
N ILE A 325 14.71 18.18 -6.12
CA ILE A 325 13.92 17.53 -5.06
C ILE A 325 14.58 17.72 -3.68
N GLY A 326 15.91 17.63 -3.60
CA GLY A 326 16.66 17.85 -2.36
C GLY A 326 16.51 19.28 -1.81
N ARG A 327 16.41 20.29 -2.69
CA ARG A 327 16.26 21.70 -2.31
C ARG A 327 14.81 22.11 -2.07
N PHE A 328 13.89 21.58 -2.87
CA PHE A 328 12.48 21.96 -2.89
C PHE A 328 11.58 20.72 -3.03
N PRO A 329 11.48 19.88 -1.98
CA PRO A 329 10.69 18.65 -2.02
C PRO A 329 9.18 18.89 -2.23
N GLN A 330 8.69 20.11 -1.94
CA GLN A 330 7.31 20.53 -2.17
C GLN A 330 6.89 20.40 -3.64
N ILE A 331 7.84 20.42 -4.58
CA ILE A 331 7.56 20.20 -6.00
C ILE A 331 6.80 18.89 -6.25
N LEU A 332 7.05 17.88 -5.41
CA LEU A 332 6.36 16.59 -5.50
C LEU A 332 4.85 16.72 -5.17
N GLY A 333 4.46 17.73 -4.41
CA GLY A 333 3.05 18.00 -4.08
C GLY A 333 2.36 18.96 -5.05
N CYS A 334 3.09 19.55 -6.00
CA CYS A 334 2.53 20.50 -6.95
C CYS A 334 1.79 19.79 -8.08
N SER A 335 0.63 20.33 -8.48
CA SER A 335 -0.09 19.87 -9.66
C SER A 335 0.71 20.15 -10.94
N ILE A 336 0.99 19.11 -11.74
CA ILE A 336 1.69 19.27 -13.02
C ILE A 336 0.86 20.16 -13.96
N GLU A 337 -0.42 19.85 -14.16
CA GLU A 337 -1.31 20.58 -15.07
C GLU A 337 -1.75 21.94 -14.50
N GLY A 338 -2.03 21.99 -13.19
CA GLY A 338 -2.60 23.18 -12.55
C GLY A 338 -1.58 24.20 -12.05
N ASN A 339 -0.30 23.84 -11.96
CA ASN A 339 0.74 24.73 -11.42
C ASN A 339 2.05 24.70 -12.24
N LEU A 340 2.66 23.52 -12.39
CA LEU A 340 4.01 23.42 -12.96
C LEU A 340 4.06 23.81 -14.44
N LYS A 341 3.15 23.26 -15.27
CA LYS A 341 3.04 23.61 -16.70
C LYS A 341 2.66 25.07 -16.92
N PRO A 342 1.65 25.66 -16.23
CA PRO A 342 1.35 27.08 -16.32
C PRO A 342 2.56 27.97 -16.02
N THR A 343 3.33 27.66 -14.98
CA THR A 343 4.53 28.44 -14.62
C THR A 343 5.61 28.36 -15.69
N VAL A 344 5.85 27.15 -16.24
CA VAL A 344 6.78 26.97 -17.36
C VAL A 344 6.32 27.70 -18.62
N GLN A 345 5.03 27.68 -18.94
CA GLN A 345 4.48 28.42 -20.07
C GLN A 345 4.66 29.93 -19.87
N TRP A 346 4.39 30.45 -18.68
CA TRP A 346 4.60 31.86 -18.37
C TRP A 346 6.06 32.29 -18.55
N LEU A 347 7.04 31.48 -18.10
CA LEU A 347 8.46 31.74 -18.36
C LEU A 347 8.80 31.73 -19.86
N ARG A 348 8.17 30.84 -20.64
CA ARG A 348 8.31 30.82 -22.10
C ARG A 348 7.76 32.10 -22.74
N ASP A 349 6.62 32.59 -22.26
CA ASP A 349 5.99 33.82 -22.76
C ASP A 349 6.83 35.07 -22.45
N LEU A 350 7.66 35.03 -21.41
CA LEU A 350 8.69 36.04 -21.12
C LEU A 350 9.89 35.99 -22.09
N GLY A 351 10.00 34.95 -22.90
CA GLY A 351 11.03 34.79 -23.93
C GLY A 351 12.16 33.84 -23.56
N LEU A 352 12.05 33.08 -22.46
CA LEU A 352 13.03 32.05 -22.13
C LEU A 352 12.83 30.81 -23.01
N LYS A 353 13.94 30.26 -23.52
CA LYS A 353 13.97 28.98 -24.23
C LYS A 353 13.89 27.82 -23.24
N THR A 354 13.45 26.65 -23.69
CA THR A 354 13.32 25.45 -22.84
C THR A 354 14.58 25.13 -22.04
N ALA A 355 15.76 25.22 -22.67
CA ALA A 355 17.04 24.97 -22.00
C ALA A 355 17.35 26.00 -20.89
N GLU A 356 16.95 27.27 -21.08
CA GLU A 356 17.10 28.32 -20.07
C GLU A 356 16.13 28.07 -18.91
N ILE A 357 14.88 27.69 -19.21
CA ILE A 357 13.88 27.33 -18.18
C ILE A 357 14.35 26.15 -17.34
N ALA A 358 14.88 25.09 -17.96
CA ALA A 358 15.43 23.94 -17.25
C ALA A 358 16.57 24.35 -16.30
N LYS A 359 17.44 25.28 -16.74
CA LYS A 359 18.52 25.84 -15.94
C LYS A 359 18.00 26.69 -14.77
N VAL A 360 16.98 27.51 -14.98
CA VAL A 360 16.31 28.28 -13.92
C VAL A 360 15.76 27.35 -12.85
N ILE A 361 15.01 26.32 -13.25
CA ILE A 361 14.41 25.34 -12.33
C ILE A 361 15.50 24.54 -11.61
N GLY A 362 16.56 24.13 -12.30
CA GLY A 362 17.69 23.42 -11.68
C GLY A 362 18.45 24.26 -10.65
N ARG A 363 18.54 25.59 -10.85
CA ARG A 363 19.21 26.53 -9.94
C ARG A 363 18.31 26.96 -8.79
N PHE A 364 17.09 27.35 -9.11
CA PHE A 364 16.09 27.90 -8.21
C PHE A 364 14.71 27.23 -8.38
N PRO A 365 14.56 25.98 -7.90
CA PRO A 365 13.28 25.26 -7.97
C PRO A 365 12.06 25.97 -7.37
N PRO A 366 12.18 26.77 -6.28
CA PRO A 366 11.03 27.47 -5.70
C PRO A 366 10.27 28.39 -6.67
N VAL A 367 10.86 28.76 -7.82
CA VAL A 367 10.15 29.46 -8.90
C VAL A 367 8.84 28.78 -9.29
N LEU A 368 8.79 27.44 -9.22
CA LEU A 368 7.61 26.63 -9.54
C LEU A 368 6.56 26.58 -8.40
N GLY A 369 6.91 27.09 -7.22
CA GLY A 369 6.01 27.18 -6.07
C GLY A 369 5.37 28.56 -5.90
N TYR A 370 5.82 29.57 -6.64
CA TYR A 370 5.30 30.94 -6.52
C TYR A 370 4.07 31.16 -7.39
N SER A 371 3.12 31.94 -6.85
CA SER A 371 1.97 32.41 -7.62
C SER A 371 2.43 33.33 -8.76
N ILE A 372 1.97 33.03 -9.98
CA ILE A 372 2.25 33.87 -11.16
C ILE A 372 1.72 35.29 -10.92
N GLU A 373 0.49 35.41 -10.43
CA GLU A 373 -0.21 36.69 -10.28
C GLU A 373 0.31 37.51 -9.12
N GLU A 374 0.54 36.87 -7.97
CA GLU A 374 0.84 37.58 -6.73
C GLU A 374 2.35 37.77 -6.49
N ASN A 375 3.21 37.00 -7.16
CA ASN A 375 4.66 37.05 -6.93
C ASN A 375 5.45 37.29 -8.20
N LEU A 376 5.34 36.40 -9.18
CA LEU A 376 6.22 36.41 -10.35
C LEU A 376 5.95 37.62 -11.27
N ARG A 377 4.68 37.93 -11.53
CA ARG A 377 4.26 39.06 -12.37
C ARG A 377 4.62 40.41 -11.76
N PRO A 378 4.35 40.70 -10.47
CA PRO A 378 4.84 41.92 -9.82
C PRO A 378 6.35 42.10 -9.91
N THR A 379 7.12 41.02 -9.72
CA THR A 379 8.58 41.06 -9.83
C THR A 379 9.04 41.43 -11.24
N VAL A 380 8.41 40.86 -12.27
CA VAL A 380 8.69 41.22 -13.66
C VAL A 380 8.26 42.64 -14.00
N GLN A 381 7.13 43.11 -13.46
CA GLN A 381 6.67 44.47 -13.67
C GLN A 381 7.64 45.48 -13.06
N TRP A 382 8.11 45.24 -11.84
CA TRP A 382 9.15 46.06 -11.22
C TRP A 382 10.43 46.15 -12.07
N LEU A 383 10.88 45.04 -12.68
CA LEU A 383 12.02 45.07 -13.62
C LEU A 383 11.74 45.92 -14.87
N ARG A 384 10.49 45.91 -15.38
CA ARG A 384 10.09 46.77 -16.51
C ARG A 384 10.09 48.24 -16.11
N ASP A 385 9.63 48.56 -14.91
CA ASP A 385 9.56 49.92 -14.38
C ASP A 385 10.98 50.51 -14.19
N LEU A 386 11.98 49.65 -13.95
CA LEU A 386 13.41 50.01 -13.98
C LEU A 386 13.98 50.21 -15.40
N GLY A 387 13.16 50.08 -16.45
CA GLY A 387 13.54 50.30 -17.85
C GLY A 387 14.08 49.07 -18.58
N LEU A 388 14.06 47.87 -17.98
CA LEU A 388 14.56 46.67 -18.65
C LEU A 388 13.58 46.19 -19.73
N LYS A 389 14.11 45.90 -20.91
CA LYS A 389 13.36 45.30 -22.02
C LYS A 389 13.18 43.81 -21.78
N LYS A 390 12.19 43.22 -22.45
CA LYS A 390 11.84 41.78 -22.35
C LYS A 390 13.06 40.84 -22.44
N ALA A 391 13.96 41.08 -23.40
CA ALA A 391 15.16 40.26 -23.58
C ALA A 391 16.17 40.38 -22.42
N GLU A 392 16.24 41.54 -21.76
CA GLU A 392 17.10 41.78 -20.60
C GLU A 392 16.52 41.11 -19.36
N ILE A 393 15.21 41.21 -19.17
CA ILE A 393 14.49 40.51 -18.10
C ILE A 393 14.68 38.99 -18.22
N ALA A 394 14.52 38.42 -19.42
CA ALA A 394 14.75 37.00 -19.65
C ALA A 394 16.18 36.57 -19.29
N LYS A 395 17.18 37.41 -19.60
CA LYS A 395 18.58 37.18 -19.20
C LYS A 395 18.79 37.28 -17.69
N VAL A 396 18.12 38.20 -17.00
CA VAL A 396 18.17 38.33 -15.53
C VAL A 396 17.57 37.10 -14.86
N ILE A 397 16.42 36.63 -15.33
CA ILE A 397 15.76 35.43 -14.79
C ILE A 397 16.57 34.17 -15.10
N GLY A 398 17.17 34.08 -16.30
CA GLY A 398 17.95 32.93 -16.76
C GLY A 398 19.38 32.83 -16.21
N ARG A 399 19.87 33.87 -15.52
CA ARG A 399 21.16 33.89 -14.81
C ARG A 399 21.03 33.15 -13.48
#